data_AF-A0A7S3XPP2-F1
#
_entry.id   AF-A0A7S3XPP2-F1
#
_cell.length_a   1.000
_cell.length_b   1.000
_cell.length_c   1.000
_cell.angle_alpha   90.00
_cell.angle_beta   90.00
_cell.angle_gamma   90.00
#
_symmetry.space_group_name_H-M   'P 1'
#
loop_
_entity.id
_entity.type
_entity.pdbx_description
1 polymer ?
#
loop_
_entity_poly.entity_id
_entity_poly.type
_entity_poly.pdbx_seq_one_letter_code
_entity_poly.pdbx_strand_id
1 'polypeptide(L)'
;MKKLSADLELKMRAIYYDAIDISEVEGYIRSIYEHMDTVENVKFIIQYAKKIMPEKPEDITGELVYSSMLRHQEVLTQNRQIVVDGLFQALTGIYADKEPPLVRELTEEVSKLFQRERFATSKEIEEMKKLAADAAEIFPSEFESAKPSLIKRVFKQREAMQKATMNML
;
A
#
# COMPACT_ATOMS: atom_id res chain seq x y z
N MET A 1 15.24 -19.58 -2.49
CA MET A 1 14.75 -19.99 -1.15
C MET A 1 15.76 -19.67 -0.06
N LYS A 2 16.96 -20.29 -0.02
CA LYS A 2 17.97 -20.05 1.03
C LYS A 2 18.30 -18.57 1.34
N LYS A 3 18.38 -17.72 0.33
CA LYS A 3 18.63 -16.27 0.50
C LYS A 3 17.52 -15.56 1.30
N LEU A 4 16.26 -15.90 1.03
CA LEU A 4 15.12 -15.28 1.72
C LEU A 4 15.01 -15.76 3.18
N SER A 5 15.44 -17.00 3.46
CA SER A 5 15.50 -17.51 4.83
C SER A 5 16.51 -16.72 5.65
N ALA A 6 17.69 -16.44 5.09
CA ALA A 6 18.70 -15.60 5.75
C ALA A 6 18.22 -14.15 5.94
N ASP A 7 17.50 -13.58 4.96
CA ASP A 7 16.92 -12.24 5.09
C ASP A 7 15.85 -12.20 6.20
N LEU A 8 14.99 -13.23 6.28
CA LEU A 8 13.97 -13.35 7.32
C LEU A 8 14.60 -13.52 8.71
N GLU A 9 15.63 -14.36 8.82
CA GLU A 9 16.43 -14.53 10.03
C GLU A 9 17.01 -13.19 10.51
N LEU A 10 17.63 -12.44 9.60
CA LEU A 10 18.21 -11.14 9.93
C LEU A 10 17.15 -10.16 10.42
N LYS A 11 15.94 -10.20 9.83
CA LYS A 11 14.80 -9.37 10.29
C LYS A 11 14.34 -9.78 11.68
N MET A 12 14.20 -11.08 11.95
CA MET A 12 13.79 -11.58 13.26
C MET A 12 14.81 -11.18 14.33
N ARG A 13 16.10 -11.39 14.09
CA ARG A 13 17.17 -10.95 15.00
C ARG A 13 17.14 -9.43 15.22
N ALA A 14 16.84 -8.63 14.20
CA ALA A 14 16.73 -7.18 14.34
C ALA A 14 15.48 -6.73 15.13
N ILE A 15 14.40 -7.51 15.11
CA ILE A 15 13.17 -7.22 15.87
C ILE A 15 13.34 -7.60 17.34
N TYR A 16 13.95 -8.75 17.59
CA TYR A 16 13.99 -9.38 18.91
C TYR A 16 15.38 -9.40 19.56
N TYR A 17 16.32 -8.59 19.05
CA TYR A 17 17.75 -8.50 19.40
C TYR A 17 18.22 -9.24 20.67
N ASP A 18 17.75 -8.86 21.87
CA ASP A 18 18.17 -9.44 23.16
C ASP A 18 17.27 -10.56 23.71
N ALA A 19 16.10 -10.78 23.10
CA ALA A 19 15.05 -11.67 23.62
C ALA A 19 14.96 -13.01 22.87
N ILE A 20 15.51 -13.11 21.65
CA ILE A 20 15.38 -14.33 20.84
C ILE A 20 16.54 -15.31 21.09
N ASP A 21 16.22 -16.57 21.40
CA ASP A 21 17.20 -17.64 21.46
C ASP A 21 17.62 -18.03 20.03
N ILE A 22 18.90 -17.86 19.72
CA ILE A 22 19.48 -18.17 18.41
C ILE A 22 19.26 -19.63 18.02
N SER A 23 19.25 -20.55 18.99
CA SER A 23 19.04 -21.98 18.75
C SER A 23 17.62 -22.31 18.28
N GLU A 24 16.64 -21.44 18.56
CA GLU A 24 15.24 -21.62 18.19
C GLU A 24 14.88 -20.96 16.85
N VAL A 25 15.69 -20.00 16.38
CA VAL A 25 15.43 -19.22 15.16
C VAL A 25 15.21 -20.10 13.92
N GLU A 26 16.01 -21.15 13.74
CA GLU A 26 15.83 -22.07 12.61
C GLU A 26 14.49 -22.81 12.69
N GLY A 27 14.06 -23.18 13.89
CA GLY A 27 12.75 -23.79 14.15
C GLY A 27 11.60 -22.85 13.78
N TYR A 28 11.68 -21.59 14.19
CA TYR A 28 10.70 -20.57 13.84
C TYR A 28 10.59 -20.35 12.34
N ILE A 29 11.74 -20.21 11.66
CA ILE A 29 11.78 -20.05 10.21
C ILE A 29 11.14 -21.25 9.53
N ARG A 30 11.51 -22.47 9.91
CA ARG A 30 10.90 -23.68 9.34
C ARG A 30 9.37 -23.68 9.51
N SER A 31 8.88 -23.37 10.71
CA SER A 31 7.44 -23.30 10.99
C SER A 31 6.73 -22.26 10.10
N ILE A 32 7.32 -21.09 9.92
CA ILE A 32 6.81 -20.06 9.00
C ILE A 32 6.73 -20.61 7.57
N TYR A 33 7.82 -21.20 7.07
CA TYR A 33 7.89 -21.70 5.69
C TYR A 33 6.92 -22.84 5.40
N GLU A 34 6.58 -23.67 6.39
CA GLU A 34 5.54 -24.72 6.26
C GLU A 34 4.16 -24.15 5.91
N HIS A 35 3.90 -22.88 6.26
CA HIS A 35 2.64 -22.19 5.99
C HIS A 35 2.70 -21.24 4.78
N MET A 36 3.84 -21.15 4.08
CA MET A 36 4.03 -20.21 2.98
C MET A 36 3.80 -20.86 1.62
N ASP A 37 2.69 -20.49 0.98
CA ASP A 37 2.32 -21.02 -0.33
C ASP A 37 3.13 -20.44 -1.50
N THR A 38 3.76 -19.27 -1.31
CA THR A 38 4.42 -18.52 -2.38
C THR A 38 5.68 -17.78 -1.92
N VAL A 39 6.59 -17.54 -2.86
CA VAL A 39 7.79 -16.71 -2.63
C VAL A 39 7.42 -15.25 -2.34
N GLU A 40 6.32 -14.78 -2.92
CA GLU A 40 5.77 -13.44 -2.74
C GLU A 40 5.34 -13.22 -1.29
N ASN A 41 4.71 -14.21 -0.64
CA ASN A 41 4.32 -14.14 0.76
C ASN A 41 5.54 -14.01 1.68
N VAL A 42 6.61 -14.78 1.42
CA VAL A 42 7.86 -14.68 2.17
C VAL A 42 8.48 -13.28 2.02
N LYS A 43 8.53 -12.74 0.79
CA LYS A 43 9.02 -11.37 0.54
C LYS A 43 8.18 -10.33 1.27
N PHE A 44 6.85 -10.50 1.27
CA PHE A 44 5.93 -9.61 1.98
C PHE A 44 6.19 -9.62 3.49
N ILE A 45 6.39 -10.79 4.10
CA ILE A 45 6.75 -10.89 5.52
C ILE A 45 8.06 -10.17 5.81
N ILE A 46 9.09 -10.36 4.99
CA ILE A 46 10.39 -9.67 5.16
C ILE A 46 10.22 -8.14 5.08
N GLN A 47 9.40 -7.66 4.14
CA GLN A 47 9.12 -6.23 3.97
C GLN A 47 8.36 -5.65 5.16
N TYR A 48 7.37 -6.37 5.69
CA TYR A 48 6.48 -5.92 6.77
C TYR A 48 6.74 -6.60 8.11
N ALA A 49 7.95 -7.11 8.34
CA ALA A 49 8.27 -7.99 9.47
C ALA A 49 7.87 -7.38 10.81
N LYS A 50 8.16 -6.09 11.04
CA LYS A 50 7.79 -5.36 12.27
C LYS A 50 6.28 -5.27 12.55
N LYS A 51 5.43 -5.46 11.53
CA LYS A 51 3.97 -5.39 11.63
C LYS A 51 3.32 -6.76 11.73
N ILE A 52 4.00 -7.80 11.25
CA ILE A 52 3.48 -9.16 11.15
C ILE A 52 3.98 -10.04 12.29
N MET A 53 5.23 -9.84 12.70
CA MET A 53 5.83 -10.60 13.78
C MET A 53 5.13 -10.28 15.11
N PRO A 54 4.93 -11.29 15.98
CA PRO A 54 4.39 -11.06 17.31
C PRO A 54 5.31 -10.14 18.14
N GLU A 55 4.80 -9.66 19.27
CA GLU A 55 5.60 -8.79 20.15
C GLU A 55 6.73 -9.58 20.83
N LYS A 56 6.48 -10.85 21.15
CA LYS A 56 7.41 -11.72 21.87
C LYS A 56 7.88 -12.89 21.01
N PRO A 57 9.17 -13.28 21.09
CA PRO A 57 9.71 -14.40 20.32
C PRO A 57 9.03 -15.74 20.58
N GLU A 58 8.65 -16.01 21.82
CA GLU A 58 8.03 -17.27 22.23
C GLU A 58 6.64 -17.51 21.59
N ASP A 59 6.00 -16.44 21.12
CA ASP A 59 4.70 -16.50 20.44
C ASP A 59 4.85 -16.80 18.94
N ILE A 60 6.07 -16.91 18.40
CA ILE A 60 6.30 -17.13 16.97
C ILE A 60 5.87 -18.54 16.58
N THR A 61 4.74 -18.61 15.89
CA THR A 61 4.28 -19.80 15.18
C THR A 61 4.03 -19.48 13.70
N GLY A 62 4.21 -20.46 12.82
CA GLY A 62 3.92 -20.29 11.40
C GLY A 62 2.48 -19.87 11.12
N GLU A 63 1.52 -20.43 11.86
CA GLU A 63 0.10 -20.09 11.78
C GLU A 63 -0.18 -18.63 12.19
N LEU A 64 0.41 -18.17 13.30
CA LEU A 64 0.24 -16.78 13.76
C LEU A 64 0.85 -15.79 12.77
N VAL A 65 2.05 -16.07 12.28
CA VAL A 65 2.72 -15.21 11.29
C VAL A 65 1.93 -15.17 9.98
N TYR A 66 1.41 -16.31 9.52
CA TYR A 66 0.60 -16.38 8.30
C TYR A 66 -0.73 -15.62 8.44
N SER A 67 -1.47 -15.83 9.53
CA SER A 67 -2.72 -15.10 9.78
C SER A 67 -2.49 -13.59 9.93
N SER A 68 -1.40 -13.19 10.60
CA SER A 68 -1.00 -11.78 10.73
C SER A 68 -0.61 -11.16 9.39
N MET A 69 0.05 -11.93 8.51
CA MET A 69 0.33 -11.53 7.14
C MET A 69 -0.96 -11.28 6.36
N LEU A 70 -1.90 -12.24 6.36
CA LEU A 70 -3.18 -12.10 5.65
C LEU A 70 -3.96 -10.88 6.13
N ARG A 71 -4.05 -10.70 7.46
CA ARG A 71 -4.67 -9.51 8.05
C ARG A 71 -3.98 -8.22 7.58
N HIS A 72 -2.66 -8.21 7.51
CA HIS A 72 -1.93 -7.04 7.03
C HIS A 72 -2.19 -6.75 5.54
N GLN A 73 -2.26 -7.78 4.70
CA GLN A 73 -2.63 -7.66 3.29
C GLN A 73 -4.04 -7.10 3.12
N GLU A 74 -4.99 -7.55 3.94
CA GLU A 74 -6.36 -7.03 3.98
C GLU A 74 -6.37 -5.55 4.36
N VAL A 75 -5.66 -5.16 5.43
CA VAL A 75 -5.55 -3.74 5.85
C VAL A 75 -4.98 -2.88 4.72
N LEU A 76 -3.92 -3.33 4.03
CA LEU A 76 -3.35 -2.57 2.90
C LEU A 76 -4.34 -2.45 1.73
N THR A 77 -5.16 -3.48 1.50
CA THR A 77 -6.21 -3.48 0.48
C THR A 77 -7.33 -2.51 0.84
N GLN A 78 -7.78 -2.54 2.09
CA GLN A 78 -8.79 -1.62 2.63
C GLN A 78 -8.29 -0.17 2.59
N ASN A 79 -7.02 0.08 2.94
CA ASN A 79 -6.43 1.42 2.86
C ASN A 79 -6.45 1.99 1.43
N ARG A 80 -6.21 1.16 0.42
CA ARG A 80 -6.38 1.57 -0.98
C ARG A 80 -7.83 1.91 -1.27
N GLN A 81 -8.76 1.04 -0.87
CA GLN A 81 -10.17 1.25 -1.15
C GLN A 81 -10.68 2.55 -0.54
N ILE A 82 -10.27 2.87 0.70
CA ILE A 82 -10.61 4.12 1.38
C ILE A 82 -10.20 5.36 0.57
N VAL A 83 -9.00 5.37 -0.02
CA VAL A 83 -8.56 6.55 -0.81
C VAL A 83 -9.21 6.62 -2.19
N VAL A 84 -9.56 5.47 -2.78
CA VAL A 84 -10.35 5.41 -4.02
C VAL A 84 -11.76 5.95 -3.76
N ASP A 85 -12.38 5.55 -2.66
CA ASP A 85 -13.72 6.03 -2.26
C ASP A 85 -13.70 7.52 -1.92
N GLY A 86 -12.63 8.01 -1.28
CA GLY A 86 -12.43 9.43 -1.04
C GLY A 86 -12.33 10.26 -2.33
N LEU A 87 -11.62 9.74 -3.35
CA LEU A 87 -11.61 10.38 -4.67
C LEU A 87 -12.99 10.34 -5.32
N PHE A 88 -13.69 9.20 -5.26
CA PHE A 88 -15.03 9.06 -5.83
C PHE A 88 -16.02 10.05 -5.19
N GLN A 89 -15.95 10.25 -3.88
CA GLN A 89 -16.74 11.26 -3.17
C GLN A 89 -16.43 12.68 -3.67
N ALA A 90 -15.16 13.02 -3.91
CA ALA A 90 -14.81 14.32 -4.48
C ALA A 90 -15.36 14.50 -5.90
N LEU A 91 -15.24 13.48 -6.75
CA LEU A 91 -15.69 13.54 -8.15
C LEU A 91 -17.21 13.56 -8.30
N THR A 92 -17.96 12.90 -7.41
CA THR A 92 -19.43 12.99 -7.40
C THR A 92 -19.92 14.40 -7.05
N GLY A 93 -19.12 15.19 -6.31
CA GLY A 93 -19.39 16.62 -6.11
C GLY A 93 -19.14 17.48 -7.35
N ILE A 94 -18.09 17.15 -8.14
CA ILE A 94 -17.74 17.89 -9.37
C ILE A 94 -18.69 17.54 -10.51
N TYR A 95 -19.05 16.27 -10.64
CA TYR A 95 -19.88 15.71 -11.71
C TYR A 95 -21.25 15.28 -11.18
N ALA A 96 -21.91 16.17 -10.44
CA ALA A 96 -23.20 15.89 -9.81
C ALA A 96 -24.34 15.61 -10.81
N ASP A 97 -24.16 15.98 -12.08
CA ASP A 97 -25.08 15.73 -13.19
C ASP A 97 -24.88 14.35 -13.85
N LYS A 98 -23.86 13.60 -13.45
CA LYS A 98 -23.52 12.29 -14.03
C LYS A 98 -23.98 11.14 -13.15
N GLU A 99 -24.25 10.00 -13.78
CA GLU A 99 -24.64 8.79 -13.07
C GLU A 99 -23.46 8.27 -12.22
N PRO A 100 -23.69 7.87 -10.95
CA PRO A 100 -22.63 7.38 -10.07
C PRO A 100 -21.75 6.26 -10.64
N PRO A 101 -22.27 5.27 -11.41
CA PRO A 101 -21.44 4.25 -12.03
C PRO A 101 -20.39 4.81 -13.01
N LEU A 102 -20.73 5.84 -13.79
CA LEU A 102 -19.79 6.46 -14.74
C LEU A 102 -18.67 7.20 -13.99
N VAL A 103 -19.02 7.92 -12.93
CA VAL A 103 -18.02 8.60 -12.07
C VAL A 103 -17.14 7.56 -11.36
N ARG A 104 -17.71 6.42 -10.97
CA ARG A 104 -16.96 5.32 -10.36
C ARG A 104 -15.96 4.70 -11.32
N GLU A 105 -16.35 4.44 -12.56
CA GLU A 105 -15.47 3.92 -13.60
C GLU A 105 -14.27 4.86 -13.82
N LEU A 106 -14.51 6.16 -14.01
CA LEU A 106 -13.44 7.16 -14.12
C LEU A 106 -12.52 7.16 -12.89
N THR A 107 -13.11 7.08 -11.69
CA THR A 107 -12.35 7.03 -10.43
C THR A 107 -11.41 5.82 -10.40
N GLU A 108 -11.89 4.65 -10.78
CA GLU A 108 -11.11 3.41 -10.80
C GLU A 108 -10.00 3.46 -11.85
N GLU A 109 -10.30 3.96 -13.06
CA GLU A 109 -9.31 4.14 -14.12
C GLU A 109 -8.18 5.10 -13.70
N VAL A 110 -8.54 6.24 -13.10
CA VAL A 110 -7.57 7.21 -12.58
C VAL A 110 -6.74 6.56 -11.46
N SER A 111 -7.40 5.94 -10.48
CA SER A 111 -6.75 5.32 -9.31
C SER A 111 -5.75 4.23 -9.72
N LYS A 112 -6.08 3.44 -10.74
CA LYS A 112 -5.20 2.40 -11.30
C LYS A 112 -3.89 2.97 -11.82
N LEU A 113 -3.88 4.21 -12.31
CA LEU A 113 -2.65 4.86 -12.73
C LEU A 113 -1.74 5.24 -11.55
N PHE A 114 -2.25 5.37 -10.33
CA PHE A 114 -1.43 5.66 -9.14
C PHE A 114 -0.86 4.41 -8.48
N GLN A 115 -1.42 3.23 -8.81
CA GLN A 115 -0.95 1.95 -8.31
C GLN A 115 0.52 1.71 -8.71
N ARG A 116 1.34 1.33 -7.72
CA ARG A 116 2.76 0.99 -7.94
C ARG A 116 3.08 -0.48 -7.73
N GLU A 117 2.46 -1.04 -6.71
CA GLU A 117 2.70 -2.41 -6.28
C GLU A 117 1.37 -3.14 -6.11
N ARG A 118 1.46 -4.44 -5.83
CA ARG A 118 0.30 -5.28 -5.50
C ARG A 118 -0.51 -4.69 -4.35
N PHE A 119 0.17 -4.23 -3.30
CA PHE A 119 -0.44 -3.61 -2.12
C PHE A 119 -0.16 -2.10 -2.08
N ALA A 120 -1.01 -1.35 -1.37
CA ALA A 120 -0.92 0.10 -1.33
C ALA A 120 0.37 0.54 -0.64
N THR A 121 1.11 1.45 -1.27
CA THR A 121 2.29 2.08 -0.65
C THR A 121 1.89 3.38 0.05
N SER A 122 2.61 3.81 1.09
CA SER A 122 2.33 5.09 1.77
C SER A 122 2.30 6.26 0.78
N LYS A 123 3.24 6.28 -0.17
CA LYS A 123 3.30 7.32 -1.20
C LYS A 123 2.15 7.24 -2.21
N GLU A 124 1.62 6.05 -2.53
CA GLU A 124 0.40 5.91 -3.34
C GLU A 124 -0.80 6.49 -2.59
N ILE A 125 -0.95 6.14 -1.31
CA ILE A 125 -2.02 6.64 -0.42
C ILE A 125 -1.96 8.17 -0.29
N GLU A 126 -0.78 8.74 -0.06
CA GLU A 126 -0.58 10.19 0.04
C GLU A 126 -0.94 10.92 -1.27
N GLU A 127 -0.50 10.39 -2.41
CA GLU A 127 -0.81 10.99 -3.72
C GLU A 127 -2.30 10.93 -4.04
N MET A 128 -2.96 9.81 -3.73
CA MET A 128 -4.41 9.67 -3.93
C MET A 128 -5.21 10.61 -3.03
N LYS A 129 -4.83 10.75 -1.75
CA LYS A 129 -5.45 11.72 -0.83
C LYS A 129 -5.30 13.14 -1.32
N LYS A 130 -4.12 13.50 -1.81
CA LYS A 130 -3.87 14.83 -2.38
C LYS A 130 -4.65 15.06 -3.67
N LEU A 131 -4.74 14.06 -4.54
CA LEU A 131 -5.54 14.13 -5.76
C LEU A 131 -7.02 14.39 -5.44
N ALA A 132 -7.56 13.73 -4.42
CA ALA A 132 -8.93 13.96 -3.97
C ALA A 132 -9.12 15.36 -3.37
N ALA A 133 -8.15 15.85 -2.59
CA ALA A 133 -8.19 17.19 -2.01
C ALA A 133 -8.13 18.31 -3.07
N ASP A 134 -7.30 18.13 -4.10
CA ASP A 134 -7.09 19.08 -5.19
C ASP A 134 -7.99 18.75 -6.43
N ALA A 135 -9.07 17.99 -6.22
CA ALA A 135 -9.84 17.43 -7.34
C ALA A 135 -10.48 18.53 -8.21
N ALA A 136 -10.99 19.59 -7.60
CA ALA A 136 -11.64 20.70 -8.30
C ALA A 136 -10.68 21.47 -9.23
N GLU A 137 -9.39 21.52 -8.90
CA GLU A 137 -8.37 22.19 -9.69
C GLU A 137 -7.66 21.27 -10.70
N ILE A 138 -7.76 19.96 -10.53
CA ILE A 138 -7.07 18.97 -11.38
C ILE A 138 -8.02 18.37 -12.42
N PHE A 139 -9.27 18.09 -12.04
CA PHE A 139 -10.24 17.49 -12.93
C PHE A 139 -10.92 18.58 -13.78
N PRO A 140 -11.15 18.32 -15.08
CA PRO A 140 -11.88 19.26 -15.92
C PRO A 140 -13.34 19.37 -15.46
N SER A 141 -13.95 20.53 -15.66
CA SER A 141 -15.38 20.75 -15.34
C SER A 141 -16.31 19.89 -16.19
N GLU A 142 -15.92 19.57 -17.43
CA GLU A 142 -16.67 18.70 -18.32
C GLU A 142 -16.22 17.24 -18.17
N PHE A 143 -17.16 16.35 -17.83
CA PHE A 143 -16.88 14.92 -17.65
C PHE A 143 -16.24 14.27 -18.88
N GLU A 144 -16.72 14.59 -20.08
CA GLU A 144 -16.20 14.01 -21.35
C GLU A 144 -14.73 14.38 -21.62
N SER A 145 -14.25 15.45 -20.99
CA SER A 145 -12.86 15.89 -21.07
C SER A 145 -11.95 15.19 -20.04
N ALA A 146 -12.52 14.45 -19.08
CA ALA A 146 -11.81 13.82 -17.98
C ALA A 146 -11.09 12.53 -18.43
N LYS A 147 -9.88 12.69 -18.98
CA LYS A 147 -9.05 11.55 -19.41
C LYS A 147 -8.08 11.13 -18.30
N PRO A 148 -8.06 9.86 -17.84
CA PRO A 148 -7.24 9.42 -16.71
C PRO A 148 -5.74 9.77 -16.83
N SER A 149 -5.16 9.58 -18.01
CA SER A 149 -3.75 9.88 -18.28
C SER A 149 -3.43 11.37 -18.19
N LEU A 150 -4.36 12.24 -18.61
CA LEU A 150 -4.21 13.69 -18.50
C LEU A 150 -4.30 14.14 -17.05
N ILE A 151 -5.26 13.61 -16.29
CA ILE A 151 -5.42 13.88 -14.85
C ILE A 151 -4.13 13.55 -14.10
N LYS A 152 -3.56 12.36 -14.31
CA LYS A 152 -2.28 11.98 -13.69
C LYS A 152 -1.13 12.92 -14.11
N ARG A 153 -1.09 13.34 -15.37
CA ARG A 153 -0.07 14.28 -15.86
C ARG A 153 -0.19 15.64 -15.17
N VAL A 154 -1.39 16.20 -15.09
CA VAL A 154 -1.67 17.49 -14.41
C VAL A 154 -1.28 17.40 -12.93
N PHE A 155 -1.70 16.33 -12.25
CA PHE A 155 -1.31 16.09 -10.85
C PHE A 155 0.22 16.14 -10.67
N LYS A 156 0.98 15.42 -11.53
CA LYS A 156 2.44 15.38 -11.44
C LYS A 156 3.12 16.71 -11.75
N GLN A 157 2.58 17.47 -12.71
CA GLN A 157 3.09 18.81 -13.01
C GLN A 157 2.90 19.76 -11.82
N ARG A 158 1.72 19.75 -11.18
CA ARG A 158 1.46 20.56 -9.99
C ARG A 158 2.34 20.14 -8.81
N GLU A 159 2.52 18.84 -8.60
CA GLU A 159 3.41 18.31 -7.56
C GLU A 159 4.86 18.79 -7.76
N ALA A 160 5.34 18.81 -9.00
CA ALA A 160 6.68 19.30 -9.33
C ALA A 160 6.82 20.82 -9.14
N MET A 161 5.82 21.61 -9.55
CA MET A 161 5.82 23.07 -9.38
C MET A 161 5.83 23.45 -7.89
N GLN A 162 4.99 22.83 -7.08
CA GLN A 162 4.94 23.11 -5.63
C GLN A 162 6.26 22.79 -4.94
N LYS A 163 6.92 21.68 -5.31
CA LYS A 163 8.26 21.34 -4.82
C LYS A 163 9.31 22.35 -5.23
N ALA A 164 9.26 22.84 -6.47
CA ALA A 164 10.18 23.85 -6.95
C ALA A 164 10.01 25.18 -6.21
N THR A 165 8.76 25.62 -5.97
CA THR A 165 8.48 26.84 -5.21
C THR A 165 8.95 26.74 -3.76
N MET A 166 8.77 25.59 -3.12
CA MET A 166 9.19 25.38 -1.72
C MET A 166 10.72 25.38 -1.54
N ASN A 167 11.48 25.00 -2.56
CA ASN A 167 12.95 25.00 -2.53
C ASN A 167 13.57 26.37 -2.83
N MET A 168 12.76 27.35 -3.24
CA MET A 168 13.20 28.73 -3.50
C MET A 168 12.90 29.68 -2.33
N LEU A 169 12.27 29.17 -1.26
CA LEU A 169 12.01 29.86 0.01
C LEU A 169 12.93 29.32 1.10
#